data_AF-A0A9Q3CLK2-F1
#
_entry.id   AF-A0A9Q3CLK2-F1
#
_cell.length_a   1.000
_cell.length_b   1.000
_cell.length_c   1.000
_cell.angle_alpha   90.00
_cell.angle_beta   90.00
_cell.angle_gamma   90.00
#
_symmetry.space_group_name_H-M   'P 1'
#
loop_
_entity.id
_entity.type
_entity.pdbx_description
1 polymer ?
#
loop_
_entity_poly.entity_id
_entity_poly.type
_entity_poly.pdbx_seq_one_letter_code
_entity_poly.pdbx_strand_id
1 'polypeptide(L)'
;MWLPDGNVQLNQRDLIVCLLKDTDMENSCSIKSPCNSNLLNELETVDEPISITAFQQAIGSLNYLAQHTCPDILFKFNSLSRYATHPTDEHWVALKHLL
;
A
#
# COMPACT_ATOMS: atom_id res chain seq x y z
N MET A 1 21.85 1.18 -2.98
CA MET A 1 23.25 0.74 -2.98
C MET A 1 23.97 1.52 -4.07
N TRP A 2 25.10 2.16 -3.74
CA TRP A 2 25.92 2.86 -4.73
C TRP A 2 26.69 1.84 -5.55
N LEU A 3 26.54 1.91 -6.87
CA LEU A 3 27.31 1.08 -7.78
C LEU A 3 28.62 1.82 -8.15
N PRO A 4 29.71 1.09 -8.44
CA PRO A 4 31.04 1.68 -8.72
C PRO A 4 31.09 2.60 -9.93
N ASP A 5 30.08 2.55 -10.78
CA ASP A 5 29.88 3.34 -12.00
C ASP A 5 29.21 4.70 -11.73
N GLY A 6 28.89 5.02 -10.47
CA GLY A 6 28.20 6.26 -10.08
C GLY A 6 26.69 6.17 -10.19
N ASN A 7 26.12 5.00 -10.52
CA ASN A 7 24.69 4.79 -10.56
C ASN A 7 24.14 4.43 -9.17
N VAL A 8 22.91 4.88 -8.89
CA VAL A 8 22.19 4.53 -7.67
C VAL A 8 21.20 3.44 -7.99
N GLN A 9 21.38 2.26 -7.37
CA GLN A 9 20.41 1.18 -7.46
C GLN A 9 19.56 1.14 -6.19
N LEU A 10 18.26 1.32 -6.36
CA LEU A 10 17.27 1.18 -5.30
C LEU A 10 16.71 -0.25 -5.33
N ASN A 11 16.99 -1.01 -4.28
CA ASN A 11 16.43 -2.35 -4.09
C ASN A 11 15.30 -2.24 -3.05
N GLN A 12 14.08 -2.55 -3.49
CA GLN A 12 12.84 -2.45 -2.71
C GLN A 12 12.30 -3.79 -2.25
N ARG A 13 12.96 -4.91 -2.60
CA ARG A 13 12.42 -6.25 -2.35
C ARG A 13 12.10 -6.46 -0.87
N ASP A 14 13.00 -6.05 0.01
CA ASP A 14 12.81 -6.22 1.45
C ASP A 14 11.70 -5.32 2.00
N LEU A 15 11.55 -4.10 1.46
CA LEU A 15 10.48 -3.19 1.87
C LEU A 15 9.11 -3.70 1.44
N ILE A 16 9.00 -4.22 0.20
CA ILE A 16 7.78 -4.85 -0.30
C ILE A 16 7.45 -6.11 0.50
N VAL A 17 8.44 -6.95 0.79
CA VAL A 17 8.24 -8.17 1.58
C VAL A 17 7.79 -7.87 3.01
N CYS A 18 8.39 -6.88 3.68
CA CYS A 18 7.94 -6.46 5.01
C CYS A 18 6.51 -5.92 4.97
N LEU A 19 6.19 -5.08 3.99
CA LEU A 19 4.87 -4.49 3.83
C LEU A 19 3.77 -5.53 3.58
N LEU A 20 4.04 -6.53 2.73
CA LEU A 20 3.10 -7.64 2.50
C LEU A 20 2.91 -8.49 3.76
N LYS A 21 3.93 -8.67 4.59
CA LYS A 21 3.79 -9.38 5.87
C LYS A 21 2.98 -8.58 6.89
N ASP A 22 3.28 -7.29 7.02
CA ASP A 22 2.62 -6.39 7.97
C ASP A 22 1.12 -6.17 7.65
N THR A 23 0.72 -6.45 6.41
CA THR A 23 -0.67 -6.30 5.93
C THR A 23 -1.39 -7.64 5.68
N ASP A 24 -0.74 -8.76 5.99
CA ASP A 24 -1.23 -10.13 5.75
C ASP A 24 -1.57 -10.42 4.27
N MET A 25 -0.72 -9.91 3.37
CA MET A 25 -0.85 -10.02 1.91
C MET A 25 0.26 -10.84 1.25
N GLU A 26 1.10 -11.51 2.03
CA GLU A 26 2.23 -12.32 1.54
C GLU A 26 1.83 -13.45 0.57
N ASN A 27 0.58 -13.93 0.65
CA ASN A 27 0.04 -14.98 -0.23
C ASN A 27 -1.04 -14.46 -1.20
N SER A 28 -1.21 -13.14 -1.30
CA SER A 28 -2.24 -12.54 -2.16
C SER A 28 -1.87 -12.63 -3.64
N CYS A 29 -2.87 -12.95 -4.48
CA CYS A 29 -2.68 -13.00 -5.94
C CYS A 29 -2.56 -11.58 -6.52
N SER A 30 -1.50 -11.32 -7.28
CA SER A 30 -1.28 -10.05 -7.97
C SER A 30 -2.41 -9.77 -8.99
N ILE A 31 -3.13 -8.66 -8.79
CA ILE A 31 -4.18 -8.21 -9.70
C ILE A 31 -3.53 -7.30 -10.76
N LYS A 32 -3.80 -7.55 -12.05
CA LYS A 32 -3.21 -6.78 -13.18
C LYS A 32 -3.62 -5.31 -13.22
N SER A 33 -4.65 -4.93 -12.49
CA SER A 33 -5.11 -3.56 -12.35
C SER A 33 -5.06 -3.20 -10.87
N PRO A 34 -4.30 -2.17 -10.45
CA PRO A 34 -4.24 -1.73 -9.05
C PRO A 34 -5.60 -1.30 -8.49
N CYS A 35 -6.61 -1.15 -9.35
CA CYS A 35 -7.98 -0.86 -8.95
C CYS A 35 -8.95 -1.01 -10.12
N ASN A 36 -10.07 -1.71 -9.92
CA ASN A 36 -11.29 -1.49 -10.70
C ASN A 36 -11.98 -0.20 -10.21
N SER A 37 -12.65 0.54 -11.10
CA SER A 37 -13.26 1.86 -10.80
C SER A 37 -14.40 1.80 -9.76
N ASN A 38 -14.85 0.60 -9.37
CA ASN A 38 -15.98 0.36 -8.48
C ASN A 38 -15.58 -0.17 -7.09
N LEU A 39 -14.28 -0.12 -6.76
CA LEU A 39 -13.72 -0.77 -5.57
C LEU A 39 -14.39 -0.36 -4.25
N LEU A 40 -14.89 0.87 -4.13
CA LEU A 40 -15.58 1.33 -2.92
C LEU A 40 -16.96 0.66 -2.70
N ASN A 41 -17.57 0.10 -3.74
CA ASN A 41 -18.92 -0.43 -3.69
C ASN A 41 -18.98 -1.96 -3.45
N GLU A 42 -17.86 -2.68 -3.56
CA GLU A 42 -17.79 -4.15 -3.51
C GLU A 42 -17.02 -4.70 -2.29
N LEU A 43 -16.82 -3.88 -1.25
CA LEU A 43 -15.99 -4.30 -0.10
C LEU A 43 -16.83 -5.09 0.90
N GLU A 44 -16.61 -6.41 0.96
CA GLU A 44 -17.04 -7.23 2.09
C GLU A 44 -16.28 -6.78 3.36
N THR A 45 -17.03 -6.44 4.41
CA THR A 45 -16.51 -6.02 5.70
C THR A 45 -15.91 -7.22 6.42
N VAL A 46 -14.58 -7.26 6.59
CA VAL A 46 -13.92 -8.22 7.48
C VAL A 46 -13.76 -7.57 8.85
N ASP A 47 -14.19 -8.32 9.87
CA ASP A 47 -14.83 -7.88 11.12
C ASP A 47 -13.87 -7.42 12.25
N GLU A 48 -12.73 -6.80 11.94
CA GLU A 48 -11.76 -6.36 12.98
C GLU A 48 -11.51 -4.84 12.99
N PRO A 49 -11.64 -4.17 14.16
CA PRO A 49 -11.40 -2.74 14.25
C PRO A 49 -9.96 -2.40 13.89
N ILE A 50 -9.79 -1.56 12.87
CA ILE A 50 -8.48 -1.13 12.39
C ILE A 50 -7.69 -0.44 13.50
N SER A 51 -6.48 -0.93 13.74
CA SER A 51 -5.47 -0.19 14.48
C SER A 51 -5.02 1.02 13.64
N ILE A 52 -5.30 2.22 14.14
CA ILE A 52 -4.85 3.49 13.53
C ILE A 52 -3.32 3.45 13.28
N THR A 53 -2.57 2.86 14.21
CA THR A 53 -1.12 2.70 14.09
C THR A 53 -0.73 1.79 12.92
N ALA A 54 -1.44 0.68 12.71
CA ALA A 54 -1.17 -0.22 11.58
C ALA A 54 -1.45 0.47 10.24
N PHE A 55 -2.55 1.22 10.14
CA PHE A 55 -2.87 2.00 8.95
C PHE A 55 -1.79 3.05 8.65
N GLN A 56 -1.32 3.77 9.65
CA GLN A 56 -0.25 4.77 9.51
C GLN A 56 1.09 4.16 9.09
N GLN A 57 1.45 2.99 9.66
CA GLN A 57 2.65 2.25 9.26
C GLN A 57 2.59 1.79 7.80
N ALA A 58 1.43 1.29 7.37
CA ALA A 58 1.23 0.87 5.99
C ALA A 58 1.30 2.06 5.02
N ILE A 59 0.65 3.19 5.34
CA ILE A 59 0.77 4.46 4.58
C ILE A 59 2.23 4.93 4.49
N GLY A 60 2.97 4.92 5.59
CA GLY A 60 4.38 5.31 5.61
C GLY A 60 5.24 4.44 4.69
N SER A 61 4.97 3.13 4.67
CA SER A 61 5.67 2.17 3.81
C SER A 61 5.28 2.33 2.33
N LEU A 62 3.99 2.56 2.05
CA LEU A 62 3.48 2.79 0.68
C LEU A 62 4.02 4.09 0.07
N ASN A 63 4.30 5.10 0.90
CA ASN A 63 4.76 6.41 0.45
C ASN A 63 6.02 6.33 -0.42
N TYR A 64 6.93 5.39 -0.10
CA TYR A 64 8.15 5.20 -0.88
C TYR A 64 7.87 4.57 -2.25
N LEU A 65 6.98 3.57 -2.29
CA LEU A 65 6.55 2.90 -3.53
C LEU A 65 5.83 3.89 -4.46
N ALA A 66 4.83 4.60 -3.93
CA ALA A 66 4.01 5.54 -4.68
C ALA A 66 4.82 6.69 -5.30
N GLN A 67 5.81 7.23 -4.57
CA GLN A 67 6.58 8.40 -5.04
C GLN A 67 7.73 8.05 -5.99
N HIS A 68 8.30 6.85 -5.91
CA HIS A 68 9.56 6.56 -6.61
C HIS A 68 9.48 5.45 -7.64
N THR A 69 8.63 4.44 -7.47
CA THR A 69 8.68 3.23 -8.31
C THR A 69 7.34 2.79 -8.88
N CYS A 70 6.24 3.26 -8.30
CA CYS A 70 4.89 2.86 -8.68
C CYS A 70 3.99 4.12 -8.79
N PRO A 71 4.24 5.02 -9.77
CA PRO A 71 3.47 6.26 -9.92
C PRO A 71 1.98 6.02 -10.26
N ASP A 72 1.64 4.82 -10.72
CA ASP A 72 0.29 4.33 -11.01
C ASP A 72 -0.60 4.23 -9.76
N ILE A 73 -0.03 4.01 -8.57
CA ILE A 73 -0.80 4.00 -7.30
C ILE A 73 -0.85 5.37 -6.61
N LEU A 74 -0.03 6.34 -7.05
CA LEU A 74 0.19 7.62 -6.36
C LEU A 74 -1.09 8.41 -6.11
N PHE A 75 -2.01 8.44 -7.08
CA PHE A 75 -3.27 9.16 -6.94
C PHE A 75 -4.15 8.57 -5.82
N LYS A 76 -4.25 7.24 -5.75
CA LYS A 76 -5.05 6.54 -4.74
C LYS A 76 -4.39 6.62 -3.37
N PHE A 77 -3.08 6.44 -3.31
CA PHE A 77 -2.27 6.64 -2.11
C PHE A 77 -2.51 8.03 -1.51
N ASN A 78 -2.39 9.09 -2.32
CA ASN A 78 -2.61 10.47 -1.85
C ASN A 78 -4.02 10.65 -1.28
N SER A 79 -5.03 10.03 -1.90
CA SER A 79 -6.40 10.07 -1.37
C SER A 79 -6.51 9.39 0.00
N LEU A 80 -5.93 8.20 0.16
CA LEU A 80 -5.95 7.41 1.40
C LEU A 80 -5.15 8.07 2.53
N SER A 81 -4.04 8.76 2.21
CA SER A 81 -3.19 9.43 3.21
C SER A 81 -3.95 10.45 4.07
N ARG A 82 -5.04 11.03 3.54
CA ARG A 82 -5.89 11.99 4.25
C ARG A 82 -6.65 11.36 5.42
N TYR A 83 -6.89 10.06 5.37
CA TYR A 83 -7.63 9.31 6.38
C TYR A 83 -6.73 8.66 7.44
N ALA A 84 -5.42 8.94 7.42
CA ALA A 84 -4.46 8.35 8.36
C ALA A 84 -4.72 8.69 9.84
N THR A 85 -5.53 9.72 10.14
CA THR A 85 -5.92 10.09 11.50
C THR A 85 -7.19 9.38 11.97
N HIS A 86 -8.08 9.02 11.05
CA HIS A 86 -9.37 8.38 11.29
C HIS A 86 -9.67 7.36 10.18
N PRO A 87 -8.92 6.25 10.11
CA PRO A 87 -9.15 5.22 9.10
C PRO A 87 -10.45 4.48 9.39
N THR A 88 -11.07 3.97 8.32
CA THR A 88 -12.27 3.12 8.37
C THR A 88 -11.98 1.82 7.62
N ASP A 89 -12.83 0.81 7.81
CA ASP A 89 -12.68 -0.52 7.17
C ASP A 89 -12.54 -0.42 5.65
N GLU A 90 -13.33 0.45 5.04
CA GLU A 90 -13.25 0.76 3.61
C GLU A 90 -11.87 1.28 3.19
N HIS A 91 -11.26 2.16 3.99
CA HIS A 91 -9.93 2.70 3.69
C HIS A 91 -8.84 1.63 3.80
N TRP A 92 -8.96 0.70 4.74
CA TRP A 92 -7.99 -0.39 4.90
C TRP A 92 -8.06 -1.39 3.76
N VAL A 93 -9.26 -1.79 3.34
CA VAL A 93 -9.41 -2.68 2.20
C VAL A 93 -8.94 -2.00 0.91
N ALA A 94 -9.26 -0.72 0.71
CA ALA A 94 -8.74 0.05 -0.41
C ALA A 94 -7.21 0.15 -0.41
N LEU A 95 -6.58 0.24 0.78
CA LEU A 95 -5.12 0.23 0.91
C LEU A 95 -4.53 -1.14 0.60
N LYS A 96 -5.15 -2.23 1.07
CA LYS A 96 -4.76 -3.59 0.72
C LYS A 96 -4.81 -3.84 -0.79
N HIS A 97 -5.80 -3.30 -1.49
CA HIS A 97 -5.85 -3.42 -2.96
C HIS A 97 -4.72 -2.71 -3.72
N LEU A 98 -3.95 -1.83 -3.07
CA LEU A 98 -2.77 -1.20 -3.66
C LEU A 98 -1.48 -2.03 -3.50
N LEU A 99 -1.53 -3.12 -2.73
CA LEU A 99 -0.42 -4.03 -2.43
C LEU A 99 -0.49 -5.31 -3.27
#